data_AF-H2YUI5-F1
#
_entry.id   AF-H2YUI5-F1
#
_cell.length_a   1.000
_cell.length_b   1.000
_cell.length_c   1.000
_cell.angle_alpha   90.00
_cell.angle_beta   90.00
_cell.angle_gamma   90.00
#
_symmetry.space_group_name_H-M   'P 1'
#
loop_
_entity.id
_entity.type
_entity.pdbx_description
1 polymer ?
#
loop_
_entity_poly.entity_id
_entity_poly.type
_entity_poly.pdbx_seq_one_letter_code
_entity_poly.pdbx_strand_id
1 'polypeptide(L)'
;MSVFVPNTIPSQFLQRIKLILAEPWMWWTGHLMNYIFQLSQSMSKEVEDYKTKSGFGHPIIGIHVRRTDKIKVANYQDLDSYMEYAITWYDQYIIRHGNVPRKIFLASDDPAIMEEAKSKYPNYQFICGESASAGLKSRFTKNGLFGIVKDIFLLRECDYLVLTMSSNIGRLIQEMRETSSHDATFLSANLDYSYHATRGRDIVHEVLYDHIPLTPCELPSNMDKEAQRHTDGTCEMTMKVGDRIINNPLLKRGLMLGGLNKRTKRVGMYPAFKVKPVLMPVSYPISVVQNDDF
;
A
#
# COMPACT_ATOMS: atom_id res chain seq x y z
N MET A 1 -4.45 -27.71 -1.45
CA MET A 1 -4.46 -26.23 -1.40
C MET A 1 -3.80 -25.71 -2.67
N SER A 2 -4.40 -24.75 -3.38
CA SER A 2 -3.80 -24.15 -4.58
C SER A 2 -2.41 -23.60 -4.27
N VAL A 3 -1.47 -23.78 -5.19
CA VAL A 3 -0.14 -23.14 -5.13
C VAL A 3 -0.13 -21.75 -5.76
N PHE A 4 -1.14 -21.44 -6.58
CA PHE A 4 -1.34 -20.13 -7.21
C PHE A 4 -2.19 -19.27 -6.29
N VAL A 5 -1.50 -18.55 -5.40
CA VAL A 5 -2.12 -17.66 -4.41
C VAL A 5 -1.29 -16.37 -4.33
N PRO A 6 -1.84 -15.28 -3.77
CA PRO A 6 -1.06 -14.06 -3.56
C PRO A 6 0.23 -14.30 -2.77
N ASN A 7 1.21 -13.43 -2.97
CA ASN A 7 2.59 -13.51 -2.45
C ASN A 7 3.43 -14.64 -3.05
N THR A 8 2.97 -15.27 -4.13
CA THR A 8 3.79 -16.15 -4.98
C THR A 8 4.06 -15.48 -6.32
N ILE A 9 5.16 -15.88 -6.98
CA ILE A 9 5.64 -15.25 -8.21
C ILE A 9 5.91 -16.34 -9.25
N PRO A 10 5.58 -16.16 -10.54
CA PRO A 10 6.02 -17.06 -11.59
C PRO A 10 7.54 -17.19 -11.63
N SER A 11 8.05 -18.40 -11.40
CA SER A 11 9.49 -18.68 -11.34
C SER A 11 10.20 -18.27 -12.62
N GLN A 12 9.51 -18.34 -13.76
CA GLN A 12 10.01 -18.03 -15.09
C GLN A 12 10.34 -16.54 -15.29
N PHE A 13 9.59 -15.64 -14.62
CA PHE A 13 9.81 -14.20 -14.71
C PHE A 13 10.72 -13.67 -13.61
N LEU A 14 10.79 -14.38 -12.48
CA LEU A 14 11.42 -13.90 -11.25
C LEU A 14 12.84 -13.34 -11.46
N GLN A 15 13.69 -14.03 -12.24
CA GLN A 15 15.08 -13.61 -12.43
C GLN A 15 15.20 -12.26 -13.15
N ARG A 16 14.26 -11.95 -14.06
CA ARG A 16 14.24 -10.70 -14.81
C ARG A 16 13.62 -9.58 -13.99
N ILE A 17 12.45 -9.83 -13.39
CA ILE A 17 11.70 -8.78 -12.70
C ILE A 17 12.37 -8.33 -11.40
N LYS A 18 13.06 -9.22 -10.67
CA LYS A 18 13.78 -8.84 -9.44
C LYS A 18 14.95 -7.87 -9.65
N LEU A 19 15.40 -7.70 -10.90
CA LEU A 19 16.50 -6.79 -11.24
C LEU A 19 16.03 -5.34 -11.36
N ILE A 20 14.73 -5.15 -11.61
CA ILE A 20 14.15 -3.84 -11.93
C ILE A 20 13.02 -3.43 -10.97
N LEU A 21 12.46 -4.38 -10.22
CA LEU A 21 11.36 -4.14 -9.27
C LEU A 21 11.78 -4.51 -7.85
N ALA A 22 11.52 -3.62 -6.91
CA ALA A 22 11.69 -3.87 -5.48
C ALA A 22 10.66 -4.88 -4.94
N GLU A 23 9.42 -4.88 -5.46
CA GLU A 23 8.33 -5.73 -4.97
C GLU A 23 7.71 -6.66 -6.06
N PRO A 24 8.45 -7.69 -6.55
CA PRO A 24 8.01 -8.56 -7.65
C PRO A 24 6.64 -9.27 -7.50
N TRP A 25 6.24 -9.64 -6.27
CA TRP A 25 4.94 -10.28 -6.04
C TRP A 25 3.77 -9.32 -6.22
N MET A 26 4.00 -8.04 -5.96
CA MET A 26 2.96 -7.01 -6.00
C MET A 26 2.72 -6.66 -7.46
N TRP A 27 3.79 -6.55 -8.25
CA TRP A 27 3.75 -6.49 -9.71
C TRP A 27 2.95 -7.64 -10.34
N TRP A 28 3.21 -8.89 -9.91
CA TRP A 28 2.47 -10.03 -10.43
C TRP A 28 0.96 -9.95 -10.12
N THR A 29 0.61 -9.55 -8.90
CA THR A 29 -0.79 -9.30 -8.50
C THR A 29 -1.39 -8.16 -9.31
N GLY A 30 -0.61 -7.10 -9.55
CA GLY A 30 -0.97 -5.94 -10.35
C GLY A 30 -1.39 -6.26 -11.77
N HIS A 31 -0.73 -7.21 -12.43
CA HIS A 31 -1.13 -7.63 -13.79
C HIS A 31 -2.54 -8.21 -13.81
N LEU A 32 -2.87 -9.05 -12.82
CA LEU A 32 -4.22 -9.59 -12.69
C LEU A 32 -5.25 -8.49 -12.40
N MET A 33 -4.93 -7.58 -11.49
CA MET A 33 -5.84 -6.47 -11.15
C MET A 33 -6.08 -5.54 -12.35
N ASN A 34 -5.04 -5.15 -13.08
CA ASN A 34 -5.19 -4.32 -14.27
C ASN A 34 -5.99 -5.02 -15.38
N TYR A 35 -5.91 -6.34 -15.50
CA TYR A 35 -6.75 -7.09 -16.43
C TYR A 35 -8.22 -7.13 -16.01
N ILE A 36 -8.50 -7.38 -14.73
CA ILE A 36 -9.87 -7.46 -14.19
C ILE A 36 -10.56 -6.08 -14.22
N PHE A 37 -9.83 -5.02 -13.90
CA PHE A 37 -10.37 -3.68 -13.73
C PHE A 37 -10.30 -2.81 -14.99
N GLN A 38 -10.19 -3.41 -16.18
CA GLN A 38 -10.25 -2.65 -17.43
C GLN A 38 -11.57 -1.87 -17.52
N LEU A 39 -11.46 -0.54 -17.69
CA LEU A 39 -12.62 0.33 -17.77
C LEU A 39 -13.36 0.14 -19.10
N SER A 40 -14.69 0.21 -19.04
CA SER A 40 -15.50 0.39 -20.23
C SER A 40 -15.25 1.77 -20.85
N GLN A 41 -15.51 1.91 -22.15
CA GLN A 41 -15.34 3.20 -22.84
C GLN A 41 -16.12 4.34 -22.19
N SER A 42 -17.33 4.07 -21.70
CA SER A 42 -18.16 5.05 -20.97
C SER A 42 -17.47 5.49 -19.68
N MET A 43 -16.95 4.55 -18.90
CA MET A 43 -16.33 4.87 -17.62
C MET A 43 -15.00 5.61 -17.82
N SER A 44 -14.19 5.22 -18.80
CA SER A 44 -12.98 5.95 -19.17
C SER A 44 -13.29 7.40 -19.54
N LYS A 45 -14.35 7.64 -20.31
CA LYS A 45 -14.78 8.99 -20.68
C LYS A 45 -15.20 9.80 -19.44
N GLU A 46 -15.94 9.19 -18.50
CA GLU A 46 -16.33 9.87 -17.26
C GLU A 46 -15.11 10.27 -16.41
N VAL A 47 -14.08 9.43 -16.36
CA VAL A 47 -12.81 9.75 -15.67
C VAL A 47 -12.12 10.94 -16.34
N GLU A 48 -11.99 10.95 -17.68
CA GLU A 48 -11.36 12.05 -18.42
C GLU A 48 -12.14 13.38 -18.32
N ASP A 49 -13.47 13.30 -18.44
CA ASP A 49 -14.35 14.46 -18.29
C ASP A 49 -14.22 15.06 -16.88
N TYR A 50 -14.09 14.21 -15.86
CA TYR A 50 -13.86 14.66 -14.49
C TYR A 50 -12.48 15.32 -14.32
N LYS A 51 -11.41 14.78 -14.90
CA LYS A 51 -10.07 15.40 -14.85
C LYS A 51 -10.10 16.82 -15.40
N THR A 52 -10.73 16.97 -16.57
CA THR A 52 -10.86 18.27 -17.26
C THR A 52 -11.64 19.29 -16.41
N LYS A 53 -12.75 18.87 -15.79
CA LYS A 53 -13.61 19.77 -14.99
C LYS A 53 -13.01 20.13 -13.63
N SER A 54 -12.26 19.21 -13.02
CA SER A 54 -11.74 19.36 -11.65
C SER A 54 -10.38 20.07 -11.57
N GLY A 55 -9.70 20.25 -12.70
CA GLY A 55 -8.34 20.77 -12.74
C GLY A 55 -7.28 19.74 -12.32
N PHE A 56 -7.62 18.44 -12.39
CA PHE A 56 -6.67 17.35 -12.19
C PHE A 56 -5.53 17.49 -13.20
N GLY A 57 -4.30 17.54 -12.69
CA GLY A 57 -3.11 17.62 -13.52
C GLY A 57 -1.84 17.71 -12.70
N HIS A 58 -0.76 17.19 -13.25
CA HIS A 58 0.53 17.01 -12.61
C HIS A 58 1.28 18.34 -12.34
N PRO A 59 2.19 18.39 -11.35
CA PRO A 59 2.42 17.36 -10.33
C PRO A 59 1.28 17.32 -9.30
N ILE A 60 0.80 16.12 -8.98
CA ILE A 60 -0.31 15.87 -8.07
C ILE A 60 -0.04 14.66 -7.16
N ILE A 61 -0.33 14.82 -5.87
CA ILE A 61 -0.28 13.73 -4.89
C ILE A 61 -1.69 13.18 -4.68
N GLY A 62 -1.83 11.87 -4.67
CA GLY A 62 -3.06 11.19 -4.29
C GLY A 62 -3.05 10.81 -2.82
N ILE A 63 -4.08 11.18 -2.09
CA ILE A 63 -4.28 10.80 -0.69
C ILE A 63 -5.58 10.02 -0.56
N HIS A 64 -5.50 8.82 0.03
CA HIS A 64 -6.67 8.01 0.32
C HIS A 64 -6.84 7.83 1.84
N VAL A 65 -7.86 8.51 2.39
CA VAL A 65 -8.20 8.47 3.82
C VAL A 65 -9.42 7.58 4.04
N ARG A 66 -9.31 6.56 4.90
CA ARG A 66 -10.40 5.61 5.21
C ARG A 66 -10.76 5.66 6.69
N ARG A 67 -11.89 6.26 7.06
CA ARG A 67 -12.29 6.48 8.47
C ARG A 67 -13.50 5.64 8.90
N THR A 68 -14.65 5.72 8.22
CA THR A 68 -15.99 5.38 8.78
C THR A 68 -16.10 4.08 9.57
N ASP A 69 -16.18 2.91 8.93
CA ASP A 69 -16.28 1.59 9.59
C ASP A 69 -14.92 1.03 10.03
N LYS A 70 -13.83 1.61 9.53
CA LYS A 70 -12.48 1.09 9.68
C LYS A 70 -11.81 1.46 11.00
N ILE A 71 -12.27 2.50 11.70
CA ILE A 71 -11.76 2.88 13.04
C ILE A 71 -11.88 1.73 14.06
N LYS A 72 -12.82 0.79 13.89
CA LYS A 72 -12.94 -0.40 14.77
C LYS A 72 -11.93 -1.51 14.48
N VAL A 73 -11.24 -1.47 13.33
CA VAL A 73 -10.43 -2.58 12.79
C VAL A 73 -8.99 -2.15 12.49
N ALA A 74 -8.76 -0.85 12.31
CA ALA A 74 -7.45 -0.24 12.07
C ALA A 74 -7.31 1.03 12.92
N ASN A 75 -6.06 1.40 13.20
CA ASN A 75 -5.76 2.62 13.96
C ASN A 75 -6.22 3.84 13.16
N TYR A 76 -6.91 4.77 13.84
CA TYR A 76 -7.24 6.06 13.28
C TYR A 76 -5.96 6.81 12.92
N GLN A 77 -5.90 7.34 11.70
CA GLN A 77 -4.81 8.20 11.23
C GLN A 77 -5.38 9.61 11.04
N ASP A 78 -4.78 10.59 11.73
CA ASP A 78 -5.11 11.99 11.51
C ASP A 78 -4.69 12.43 10.10
N LEU A 79 -5.30 13.51 9.60
CA LEU A 79 -4.95 14.04 8.28
C LEU A 79 -3.48 14.49 8.22
N ASP A 80 -2.94 14.96 9.35
CA ASP A 80 -1.61 15.53 9.46
C ASP A 80 -0.52 14.46 9.16
N SER A 81 -0.77 13.21 9.57
CA SER A 81 0.08 12.05 9.26
C SER A 81 0.15 11.75 7.77
N TYR A 82 -0.93 11.98 7.01
CA TYR A 82 -0.88 11.85 5.54
C TYR A 82 -0.14 13.05 4.92
N MET A 83 -0.41 14.25 5.44
CA MET A 83 0.15 15.49 4.91
C MET A 83 1.65 15.61 5.16
N GLU A 84 2.21 15.01 6.20
CA GLU A 84 3.66 14.94 6.45
C GLU A 84 4.42 14.40 5.22
N TYR A 85 3.93 13.32 4.62
CA TYR A 85 4.51 12.74 3.41
C TYR A 85 4.29 13.63 2.17
N ALA A 86 3.10 14.23 2.05
CA ALA A 86 2.78 15.11 0.93
C ALA A 86 3.64 16.39 0.92
N ILE A 87 3.85 16.99 2.10
CA ILE A 87 4.73 18.14 2.31
C ILE A 87 6.15 17.77 1.91
N THR A 88 6.69 16.69 2.48
CA THR A 88 8.05 16.21 2.18
C THR A 88 8.26 15.98 0.69
N TRP A 89 7.30 15.35 0.00
CA TRP A 89 7.39 15.11 -1.44
C TRP A 89 7.41 16.41 -2.23
N TYR A 90 6.53 17.37 -1.94
CA TYR A 90 6.50 18.65 -2.65
C TYR A 90 7.74 19.49 -2.39
N ASP A 91 8.28 19.48 -1.17
CA ASP A 91 9.53 20.17 -0.85
C ASP A 91 10.69 19.59 -1.68
N GLN A 92 10.79 18.27 -1.79
CA GLN A 92 11.77 17.60 -2.67
C GLN A 92 11.51 17.86 -4.16
N TYR A 93 10.25 17.98 -4.57
CA TYR A 93 9.88 18.24 -5.96
C TYR A 93 10.28 19.66 -6.37
N ILE A 94 10.01 20.65 -5.53
CA ILE A 94 10.32 22.06 -5.78
C ILE A 94 11.84 22.31 -5.88
N ILE A 95 12.63 21.62 -5.06
CA ILE A 95 14.10 21.68 -5.16
C ILE A 95 14.59 21.24 -6.54
N ARG A 96 13.92 20.27 -7.17
CA ARG A 96 14.33 19.68 -8.46
C ARG A 96 13.75 20.41 -9.67
N HIS A 97 12.54 20.96 -9.56
CA HIS A 97 11.78 21.46 -10.72
C HIS A 97 11.37 22.93 -10.61
N GLY A 98 11.71 23.60 -9.50
CA GLY A 98 11.24 24.95 -9.19
C GLY A 98 9.82 24.97 -8.62
N ASN A 99 9.30 26.17 -8.40
CA ASN A 99 8.03 26.36 -7.72
C ASN A 99 6.85 25.89 -8.58
N VAL A 100 5.97 25.08 -8.01
CA VAL A 100 4.77 24.54 -8.67
C VAL A 100 3.56 24.61 -7.72
N PRO A 101 2.34 24.71 -8.26
CA PRO A 101 1.14 24.56 -7.45
C PRO A 101 1.12 23.21 -6.72
N ARG A 102 0.84 23.23 -5.41
CA ARG A 102 0.73 22.01 -4.60
C ARG A 102 -0.68 21.44 -4.70
N LYS A 103 -0.87 20.40 -5.49
CA LYS A 103 -2.18 19.79 -5.77
C LYS A 103 -2.33 18.44 -5.07
N ILE A 104 -3.49 18.21 -4.47
CA ILE A 104 -3.80 16.94 -3.83
C ILE A 104 -5.13 16.42 -4.36
N PHE A 105 -5.14 15.21 -4.91
CA PHE A 105 -6.36 14.45 -5.09
C PHE A 105 -6.68 13.71 -3.80
N LEU A 106 -7.77 14.09 -3.12
CA LEU A 106 -8.18 13.51 -1.85
C LEU A 106 -9.42 12.64 -2.04
N ALA A 107 -9.26 11.34 -1.83
CA ALA A 107 -10.34 10.37 -1.82
C ALA A 107 -10.62 9.91 -0.39
N SER A 108 -11.89 9.95 0.02
CA SER A 108 -12.29 9.49 1.35
C SER A 108 -13.75 9.11 1.42
N ASP A 109 -14.04 8.23 2.38
CA ASP A 109 -15.38 7.88 2.83
C ASP A 109 -15.92 8.82 3.94
N ASP A 110 -15.08 9.72 4.46
CA ASP A 110 -15.46 10.74 5.44
C ASP A 110 -15.84 12.05 4.73
N PRO A 111 -17.12 12.48 4.78
CA PRO A 111 -17.54 13.72 4.13
C PRO A 111 -16.90 14.98 4.74
N ALA A 112 -16.41 14.92 5.98
CA ALA A 112 -15.84 16.09 6.67
C ALA A 112 -14.35 16.32 6.34
N ILE A 113 -13.63 15.33 5.79
CA ILE A 113 -12.18 15.42 5.57
C ILE A 113 -11.80 16.58 4.64
N MET A 114 -12.65 16.90 3.66
CA MET A 114 -12.34 17.92 2.66
C MET A 114 -12.31 19.32 3.28
N GLU A 115 -13.27 19.61 4.15
CA GLU A 115 -13.31 20.89 4.87
C GLU A 115 -12.18 20.98 5.91
N GLU A 116 -11.86 19.87 6.60
CA GLU A 116 -10.67 19.77 7.46
C GLU A 116 -9.39 20.11 6.66
N ALA A 117 -9.23 19.51 5.49
CA ALA A 117 -8.04 19.66 4.65
C ALA A 117 -7.86 21.10 4.14
N LYS A 118 -8.92 21.70 3.59
CA LYS A 118 -8.89 23.10 3.13
C LYS A 118 -8.60 24.08 4.26
N SER A 119 -9.15 23.82 5.46
CA SER A 119 -8.96 24.68 6.63
C SER A 119 -7.53 24.61 7.17
N LYS A 120 -6.97 23.40 7.33
CA LYS A 120 -5.63 23.20 7.88
C LYS A 120 -4.51 23.50 6.88
N TYR A 121 -4.75 23.29 5.59
CA TYR A 121 -3.73 23.36 4.53
C TYR A 121 -4.15 24.31 3.39
N PRO A 122 -4.37 25.61 3.66
CA PRO A 122 -4.89 26.55 2.67
C PRO A 122 -3.96 26.79 1.47
N ASN A 123 -2.67 26.47 1.60
CA ASN A 123 -1.68 26.59 0.52
C ASN A 123 -1.70 25.42 -0.48
N TYR A 124 -2.60 24.44 -0.29
CA TYR A 124 -2.78 23.29 -1.16
C TYR A 124 -4.09 23.38 -1.93
N GLN A 125 -4.04 23.06 -3.22
CA GLN A 125 -5.21 22.91 -4.06
C GLN A 125 -5.75 21.48 -3.92
N PHE A 126 -6.82 21.32 -3.17
CA PHE A 126 -7.50 20.02 -3.02
C PHE A 126 -8.52 19.78 -4.13
N ILE A 127 -8.42 18.61 -4.76
CA ILE A 127 -9.37 18.04 -5.72
C ILE A 127 -10.07 16.88 -5.02
N CYS A 128 -11.39 16.86 -5.04
CA CYS A 128 -12.20 15.95 -4.23
C CYS A 128 -12.70 14.76 -5.04
N GLY A 129 -12.40 13.54 -4.61
CA GLY A 129 -13.21 12.37 -5.01
C GLY A 129 -14.69 12.57 -4.67
N GLU A 130 -15.61 11.82 -5.28
CA GLU A 130 -17.04 11.96 -4.97
C GLU A 130 -17.38 11.37 -3.59
N SER A 131 -17.06 12.07 -2.50
CA SER A 131 -17.20 11.61 -1.11
C SER A 131 -18.63 11.18 -0.74
N ALA A 132 -19.65 11.79 -1.37
CA ALA A 132 -21.06 11.43 -1.18
C ALA A 132 -21.39 9.98 -1.64
N SER A 133 -20.57 9.38 -2.50
CA SER A 133 -20.81 8.07 -3.09
C SER A 133 -20.21 6.92 -2.27
N ALA A 134 -19.24 7.22 -1.38
CA ALA A 134 -18.53 6.25 -0.54
C ALA A 134 -19.17 5.99 0.85
N GLY A 135 -20.17 6.78 1.25
CA GLY A 135 -20.85 6.63 2.53
C GLY A 135 -21.64 5.31 2.66
N LEU A 136 -21.83 4.83 3.89
CA LEU A 136 -22.52 3.55 4.19
C LEU A 136 -23.89 3.39 3.51
N LYS A 137 -24.61 4.49 3.30
CA LYS A 137 -25.95 4.49 2.66
C LYS A 137 -25.91 4.48 1.13
N SER A 138 -24.83 4.94 0.52
CA SER A 138 -24.69 5.11 -0.95
C SER A 138 -23.69 4.14 -1.59
N ARG A 139 -22.83 3.48 -0.80
CA ARG A 139 -21.74 2.60 -1.27
C ARG A 139 -22.18 1.38 -2.07
N PHE A 140 -23.43 0.94 -1.94
CA PHE A 140 -24.00 -0.20 -2.69
C PHE A 140 -24.91 0.25 -3.85
N THR A 141 -24.84 1.53 -4.23
CA THR A 141 -25.55 2.06 -5.40
C THR A 141 -24.65 2.05 -6.61
N LYS A 142 -25.25 2.13 -7.81
CA LYS A 142 -24.51 2.30 -9.07
C LYS A 142 -23.58 3.52 -9.03
N ASN A 143 -24.05 4.63 -8.46
CA ASN A 143 -23.27 5.85 -8.31
C ASN A 143 -22.13 5.67 -7.30
N GLY A 144 -22.34 4.92 -6.22
CA GLY A 144 -21.30 4.51 -5.29
C GLY A 144 -20.19 3.71 -5.95
N LEU A 145 -20.56 2.75 -6.80
CA LEU A 145 -19.59 1.96 -7.58
C LEU A 145 -18.81 2.84 -8.56
N PHE A 146 -19.47 3.71 -9.32
CA PHE A 146 -18.78 4.61 -10.23
C PHE A 146 -17.85 5.58 -9.51
N GLY A 147 -18.28 6.13 -8.38
CA GLY A 147 -17.45 7.01 -7.56
C GLY A 147 -16.15 6.34 -7.10
N ILE A 148 -16.24 5.13 -6.51
CA ILE A 148 -15.03 4.43 -6.06
C ILE A 148 -14.12 3.99 -7.21
N VAL A 149 -14.69 3.54 -8.34
CA VAL A 149 -13.89 3.17 -9.52
C VAL A 149 -13.18 4.40 -10.07
N LYS A 150 -13.85 5.55 -10.16
CA LYS A 150 -13.21 6.81 -10.56
C LYS A 150 -12.09 7.19 -9.61
N ASP A 151 -12.33 7.16 -8.30
CA ASP A 151 -11.31 7.50 -7.29
C ASP A 151 -10.07 6.60 -7.40
N ILE A 152 -10.26 5.28 -7.61
CA ILE A 152 -9.15 4.33 -7.83
C ILE A 152 -8.29 4.75 -9.02
N PHE A 153 -8.91 5.09 -10.16
CA PHE A 153 -8.18 5.44 -11.38
C PHE A 153 -7.49 6.80 -11.28
N LEU A 154 -8.11 7.79 -10.63
CA LEU A 154 -7.49 9.09 -10.37
C LEU A 154 -6.31 8.97 -9.39
N LEU A 155 -6.44 8.16 -8.32
CA LEU A 155 -5.33 7.88 -7.40
C LEU A 155 -4.19 7.15 -8.12
N ARG A 156 -4.51 6.13 -8.92
CA ARG A 156 -3.51 5.37 -9.69
C ARG A 156 -2.62 6.27 -10.54
N GLU A 157 -3.19 7.32 -11.11
CA GLU A 157 -2.49 8.26 -11.99
C GLU A 157 -1.70 9.34 -11.24
N CYS A 158 -1.84 9.49 -9.92
CA CYS A 158 -1.08 10.49 -9.18
C CYS A 158 0.44 10.19 -9.20
N ASP A 159 1.25 11.23 -9.10
CA ASP A 159 2.72 11.12 -9.13
C ASP A 159 3.27 10.44 -7.87
N TYR A 160 2.59 10.65 -6.74
CA TYR A 160 2.88 10.03 -5.45
C TYR A 160 1.60 9.69 -4.72
N LEU A 161 1.64 8.65 -3.90
CA LEU A 161 0.48 8.21 -3.12
C LEU A 161 0.75 8.25 -1.62
N VAL A 162 -0.23 8.66 -0.84
CA VAL A 162 -0.24 8.52 0.61
C VAL A 162 -1.51 7.80 1.04
N LEU A 163 -1.37 6.60 1.60
CA LEU A 163 -2.50 5.71 1.86
C LEU A 163 -2.25 4.78 3.06
N THR A 164 -3.24 3.95 3.34
CA THR A 164 -3.17 2.88 4.35
C THR A 164 -3.36 1.53 3.68
N MET A 165 -2.41 0.61 3.84
CA MET A 165 -2.47 -0.75 3.30
C MET A 165 -3.40 -1.66 4.12
N SER A 166 -3.91 -1.20 5.27
CA SER A 166 -5.09 -1.83 5.89
C SER A 166 -6.36 -1.70 5.04
N SER A 167 -6.40 -0.75 4.08
CA SER A 167 -7.48 -0.61 3.12
C SER A 167 -7.25 -1.49 1.90
N ASN A 168 -8.26 -2.29 1.52
CA ASN A 168 -8.23 -3.05 0.27
C ASN A 168 -8.04 -2.13 -0.95
N ILE A 169 -8.63 -0.93 -0.91
CA ILE A 169 -8.50 0.07 -1.97
C ILE A 169 -7.05 0.57 -2.06
N GLY A 170 -6.41 0.82 -0.91
CA GLY A 170 -5.01 1.26 -0.87
C GLY A 170 -4.07 0.22 -1.48
N ARG A 171 -4.28 -1.07 -1.14
CA ARG A 171 -3.52 -2.18 -1.74
C ARG A 171 -3.77 -2.33 -3.23
N LEU A 172 -5.04 -2.32 -3.65
CA LEU A 172 -5.42 -2.44 -5.06
C LEU A 172 -4.75 -1.36 -5.92
N ILE A 173 -4.77 -0.11 -5.47
CA ILE A 173 -4.15 0.99 -6.22
C ILE A 173 -2.64 0.77 -6.35
N GLN A 174 -1.96 0.39 -5.27
CA GLN A 174 -0.52 0.13 -5.34
C GLN A 174 -0.21 -1.06 -6.26
N GLU A 175 -0.93 -2.18 -6.11
CA GLU A 175 -0.84 -3.33 -7.01
C GLU A 175 -0.97 -2.90 -8.47
N MET A 176 -1.99 -2.10 -8.80
CA MET A 176 -2.19 -1.61 -10.18
C MET A 176 -1.10 -0.65 -10.68
N ARG A 177 -0.42 0.07 -9.79
CA ARG A 177 0.69 0.97 -10.14
C ARG A 177 2.00 0.24 -10.37
N GLU A 178 2.21 -0.92 -9.74
CA GLU A 178 3.45 -1.68 -9.95
C GLU A 178 3.66 -2.10 -11.40
N THR A 179 2.60 -2.25 -12.21
CA THR A 179 2.73 -2.58 -13.64
C THR A 179 2.94 -1.35 -14.54
N SER A 180 3.31 -0.20 -13.98
CA SER A 180 3.62 1.00 -14.77
C SER A 180 4.96 0.87 -15.50
N SER A 181 5.37 1.89 -16.24
CA SER A 181 6.63 1.90 -16.99
C SER A 181 7.89 1.88 -16.11
N HIS A 182 7.77 2.18 -14.81
CA HIS A 182 8.85 2.22 -13.83
C HIS A 182 8.38 1.60 -12.51
N ASP A 183 9.32 1.20 -11.67
CA ASP A 183 9.04 0.68 -10.32
C ASP A 183 8.33 1.73 -9.47
N ALA A 184 7.07 1.44 -9.11
CA ALA A 184 6.22 2.34 -8.34
C ALA A 184 6.29 2.10 -6.83
N THR A 185 7.09 1.13 -6.38
CA THR A 185 7.22 0.74 -4.97
C THR A 185 7.48 1.95 -4.08
N PHE A 186 8.46 2.78 -4.48
CA PHE A 186 8.90 3.95 -3.71
C PHE A 186 8.14 5.23 -4.05
N LEU A 187 7.16 5.17 -4.95
CA LEU A 187 6.28 6.29 -5.30
C LEU A 187 5.02 6.32 -4.43
N SER A 188 5.11 5.77 -3.22
CA SER A 188 4.05 5.78 -2.22
C SER A 188 4.58 5.88 -0.79
N ALA A 189 3.72 6.33 0.11
CA ALA A 189 3.87 6.24 1.56
C ALA A 189 2.67 5.51 2.14
N ASN A 190 2.95 4.61 3.08
CA ASN A 190 1.94 3.86 3.81
C ASN A 190 2.06 4.11 5.33
N LEU A 191 0.91 4.31 5.97
CA LEU A 191 0.85 4.72 7.38
C LEU A 191 0.73 3.57 8.39
N ASP A 192 0.29 2.37 8.00
CA ASP A 192 -0.19 1.39 8.99
C ASP A 192 0.20 -0.09 8.78
N TYR A 193 0.30 -0.55 7.54
CA TYR A 193 0.58 -1.96 7.25
C TYR A 193 1.61 -2.14 6.13
N SER A 194 2.55 -3.06 6.26
CA SER A 194 3.23 -3.59 5.08
C SER A 194 2.21 -4.25 4.15
N TYR A 195 2.57 -4.38 2.87
CA TYR A 195 1.74 -5.08 1.90
C TYR A 195 1.36 -6.49 2.42
N HIS A 196 0.10 -6.88 2.20
CA HIS A 196 -0.41 -8.19 2.54
C HIS A 196 -1.65 -8.53 1.71
N ALA A 197 -1.84 -9.81 1.45
CA ALA A 197 -2.99 -10.30 0.71
C ALA A 197 -3.78 -11.32 1.55
N THR A 198 -5.10 -11.19 1.53
CA THR A 198 -5.98 -12.13 2.23
C THR A 198 -5.87 -13.50 1.57
N ARG A 199 -5.70 -14.57 2.36
CA ARG A 199 -5.48 -15.95 1.87
C ARG A 199 -4.22 -16.11 0.98
N GLY A 200 -3.28 -15.18 1.03
CA GLY A 200 -1.95 -15.34 0.44
C GLY A 200 -1.07 -16.28 1.24
N ARG A 201 0.12 -16.60 0.71
CA ARG A 201 1.18 -17.21 1.51
C ARG A 201 1.66 -16.23 2.58
N ASP A 202 2.07 -16.76 3.73
CA ASP A 202 2.77 -15.96 4.73
C ASP A 202 4.02 -15.32 4.11
N ILE A 203 4.20 -14.02 4.34
CA ILE A 203 5.43 -13.34 3.94
C ILE A 203 6.49 -13.65 5.00
N VAL A 204 7.63 -14.15 4.52
CA VAL A 204 8.77 -14.47 5.38
C VAL A 204 9.86 -13.45 5.12
N HIS A 205 10.37 -12.85 6.19
CA HIS A 205 11.54 -11.99 6.18
C HIS A 205 12.79 -12.79 6.55
N GLU A 206 13.90 -12.54 5.86
CA GLU A 206 15.24 -13.02 6.19
C GLU A 206 16.03 -11.87 6.82
N VAL A 207 16.64 -12.15 7.97
CA VAL A 207 17.40 -11.15 8.72
C VAL A 207 18.77 -10.92 8.07
N LEU A 208 19.06 -9.65 7.78
CA LEU A 208 20.30 -9.18 7.18
C LEU A 208 21.30 -8.64 8.20
N TYR A 209 20.80 -8.11 9.32
CA TYR A 209 21.63 -7.53 10.37
C TYR A 209 21.17 -8.02 11.74
N ASP A 210 22.13 -8.35 12.59
CA ASP A 210 21.85 -8.66 13.99
C ASP A 210 21.09 -7.51 14.67
N HIS A 211 20.22 -7.87 15.60
CA HIS A 211 19.49 -6.92 16.40
C HIS A 211 19.41 -7.43 17.83
N ILE A 212 19.98 -6.63 18.73
CA ILE A 212 19.89 -6.83 20.17
C ILE A 212 19.21 -5.56 20.70
N PRO A 213 17.93 -5.63 21.07
CA PRO A 213 17.23 -4.50 21.66
C PRO A 213 17.73 -4.24 23.09
N LEU A 214 17.56 -3.02 23.58
CA LEU A 214 17.93 -2.64 24.96
C LEU A 214 17.18 -3.48 26.00
N THR A 215 15.93 -3.83 25.71
CA THR A 215 15.10 -4.72 26.54
C THR A 215 14.49 -5.79 25.65
N PRO A 216 15.05 -7.01 25.64
CA PRO A 216 14.54 -8.09 24.80
C PRO A 216 13.14 -8.53 25.15
N CYS A 217 12.32 -8.69 24.11
CA CYS A 217 11.01 -9.28 24.20
C CYS A 217 11.11 -10.78 24.51
N GLU A 218 10.38 -11.22 25.52
CA GLU A 218 10.33 -12.63 25.96
C GLU A 218 8.94 -13.25 25.72
N LEU A 219 8.18 -12.71 24.77
CA LEU A 219 6.83 -13.18 24.51
C LEU A 219 6.82 -14.51 23.73
N PRO A 220 6.11 -15.54 24.23
CA PRO A 220 6.01 -16.82 23.56
C PRO A 220 5.06 -16.74 22.36
N SER A 221 5.31 -17.57 21.34
CA SER A 221 4.54 -17.57 20.09
C SER A 221 3.05 -17.91 20.23
N ASN A 222 2.64 -18.49 21.36
CA ASN A 222 1.25 -18.89 21.63
C ASN A 222 0.43 -17.77 22.32
N MET A 223 1.00 -16.58 22.51
CA MET A 223 0.27 -15.43 23.03
C MET A 223 -0.85 -15.03 22.07
N ASP A 224 -2.01 -14.66 22.63
CA ASP A 224 -3.16 -14.22 21.85
C ASP A 224 -2.84 -12.97 20.99
N LYS A 225 -3.45 -12.88 19.80
CA LYS A 225 -3.19 -11.79 18.84
C LYS A 225 -3.61 -10.42 19.34
N GLU A 226 -4.65 -10.35 20.18
CA GLU A 226 -5.10 -9.10 20.80
C GLU A 226 -4.08 -8.64 21.84
N ALA A 227 -3.57 -9.57 22.66
CA ALA A 227 -2.48 -9.31 23.60
C ALA A 227 -1.18 -8.87 22.90
N GLN A 228 -0.87 -9.41 21.72
CA GLN A 228 0.28 -8.96 20.91
C GLN A 228 0.17 -7.50 20.47
N ARG A 229 -1.04 -7.02 20.11
CA ARG A 229 -1.27 -5.63 19.70
C ARG A 229 -1.06 -4.62 20.83
N HIS A 230 -1.27 -5.03 22.08
CA HIS A 230 -1.02 -4.17 23.24
C HIS A 230 0.46 -3.96 23.56
N THR A 231 1.37 -4.64 22.85
CA THR A 231 2.83 -4.51 23.05
C THR A 231 3.50 -3.51 22.12
N ASP A 232 2.70 -2.78 21.33
CA ASP A 232 3.14 -1.71 20.43
C ASP A 232 4.14 -0.77 21.11
N GLY A 233 5.37 -0.71 20.60
CA GLY A 233 6.42 0.20 21.05
C GLY A 233 7.27 -0.28 22.23
N THR A 234 7.02 -1.46 22.82
CA THR A 234 7.71 -1.88 24.06
C THR A 234 8.40 -3.25 24.00
N CYS A 235 8.14 -4.08 22.98
CA CYS A 235 8.63 -5.46 22.92
C CYS A 235 9.36 -5.78 21.60
N GLU A 236 10.63 -5.37 21.47
CA GLU A 236 11.48 -5.74 20.33
C GLU A 236 12.15 -7.10 20.53
N MET A 237 12.23 -7.94 19.49
CA MET A 237 12.86 -9.26 19.57
C MET A 237 14.34 -9.22 19.22
N THR A 238 15.13 -10.12 19.80
CA THR A 238 16.49 -10.37 19.33
C THR A 238 16.48 -11.10 17.98
N MET A 239 17.29 -10.64 17.04
CA MET A 239 17.47 -11.27 15.72
C MET A 239 18.94 -11.58 15.46
N LYS A 240 19.21 -12.68 14.76
CA LYS A 240 20.52 -13.01 14.20
C LYS A 240 20.46 -13.07 12.68
N VAL A 241 21.53 -12.70 11.98
CA VAL A 241 21.66 -12.84 10.53
C VAL A 241 21.28 -14.26 10.10
N GLY A 242 20.43 -14.37 9.07
CA GLY A 242 19.91 -15.64 8.55
C GLY A 242 18.65 -16.16 9.27
N ASP A 243 18.21 -15.52 10.36
CA ASP A 243 16.92 -15.83 10.97
C ASP A 243 15.78 -15.60 9.97
N ARG A 244 14.77 -16.46 10.03
CA ARG A 244 13.54 -16.32 9.24
C ARG A 244 12.38 -15.91 10.14
N ILE A 245 11.74 -14.79 9.80
CA ILE A 245 10.64 -14.22 10.57
C ILE A 245 9.37 -14.31 9.73
N ILE A 246 8.32 -14.97 10.22
CA ILE A 246 6.99 -14.86 9.61
C ILE A 246 6.45 -13.48 9.99
N ASN A 247 6.16 -12.63 9.01
CA ASN A 247 5.77 -11.26 9.32
C ASN A 247 4.34 -11.20 9.91
N ASN A 248 4.13 -10.22 10.79
CA ASN A 248 2.81 -9.65 11.00
C ASN A 248 2.82 -8.31 10.25
N PRO A 249 1.89 -8.05 9.33
CA PRO A 249 2.02 -6.92 8.43
C PRO A 249 1.82 -5.55 9.09
N LEU A 250 1.61 -5.46 10.41
CA LEU A 250 1.56 -4.17 11.09
C LEU A 250 2.92 -3.45 11.01
N LEU A 251 2.90 -2.20 10.55
CA LEU A 251 4.09 -1.39 10.31
C LEU A 251 3.86 0.04 10.80
N LYS A 252 4.82 0.60 11.54
CA LYS A 252 4.81 2.01 11.93
C LYS A 252 6.20 2.60 11.80
N ARG A 253 6.35 3.63 10.96
CA ARG A 253 7.61 4.41 10.80
C ARG A 253 8.87 3.53 10.68
N GLY A 254 8.82 2.49 9.84
CA GLY A 254 9.96 1.59 9.60
C GLY A 254 10.19 0.51 10.66
N LEU A 255 9.30 0.38 11.65
CA LEU A 255 9.29 -0.70 12.63
C LEU A 255 8.15 -1.68 12.32
N MET A 256 8.49 -2.95 12.10
CA MET A 256 7.50 -4.03 12.03
C MET A 256 6.97 -4.27 13.45
N LEU A 257 5.67 -4.08 13.67
CA LEU A 257 5.07 -4.19 15.01
C LEU A 257 4.83 -5.65 15.43
N GLY A 258 5.18 -6.61 14.58
CA GLY A 258 5.13 -8.02 14.94
C GLY A 258 5.75 -8.95 13.92
N GLY A 259 6.12 -10.12 14.41
CA GLY A 259 6.50 -11.27 13.60
C GLY A 259 6.93 -12.42 14.49
N LEU A 260 6.99 -13.62 13.93
CA LEU A 260 7.43 -14.83 14.62
C LEU A 260 8.80 -15.25 14.10
N ASN A 261 9.83 -15.14 14.94
CA ASN A 261 11.14 -15.67 14.61
C ASN A 261 11.11 -17.20 14.69
N LYS A 262 11.36 -17.87 13.56
CA LYS A 262 11.29 -19.33 13.44
C LYS A 262 12.34 -20.06 14.28
N ARG A 263 13.50 -19.45 14.53
CA ARG A 263 14.59 -20.02 15.33
C ARG A 263 14.27 -19.95 16.82
N THR A 264 13.92 -18.77 17.32
CA THR A 264 13.70 -18.56 18.76
C THR A 264 12.29 -18.89 19.23
N LYS A 265 11.34 -19.03 18.31
CA LYS A 265 9.89 -19.15 18.60
C LYS A 265 9.33 -17.99 19.42
N ARG A 266 9.98 -16.82 19.36
CA ARG A 266 9.52 -15.59 20.02
C ARG A 266 8.79 -14.70 19.02
N VAL A 267 7.80 -14.00 19.54
CA VAL A 267 7.13 -12.91 18.83
C VAL A 267 7.61 -11.56 19.38
N GLY A 268 7.59 -10.55 18.53
CA GLY A 268 7.97 -9.19 18.90
C GLY A 268 8.11 -8.28 17.69
N MET A 269 8.42 -7.03 17.98
CA MET A 269 8.73 -6.03 16.96
C MET A 269 10.16 -6.18 16.46
N TYR A 270 10.44 -5.65 15.28
CA TYR A 270 11.79 -5.59 14.73
C TYR A 270 11.93 -4.49 13.67
N PRO A 271 13.11 -3.87 13.53
CA PRO A 271 13.34 -2.83 12.52
C PRO A 271 13.22 -3.39 11.10
N ALA A 272 12.38 -2.79 10.26
CA ALA A 272 12.12 -3.26 8.90
C ALA A 272 13.37 -3.19 8.00
N PHE A 273 14.24 -2.19 8.18
CA PHE A 273 15.47 -2.04 7.41
C PHE A 273 16.49 -3.17 7.67
N LYS A 274 16.32 -3.95 8.76
CA LYS A 274 17.24 -5.04 9.11
C LYS A 274 16.91 -6.37 8.45
N VAL A 275 15.85 -6.40 7.65
CA VAL A 275 15.37 -7.61 7.01
C VAL A 275 15.12 -7.37 5.53
N LYS A 276 15.06 -8.45 4.76
CA LYS A 276 14.49 -8.43 3.41
C LYS A 276 13.42 -9.50 3.29
N PRO A 277 12.46 -9.35 2.38
CA PRO A 277 11.56 -10.42 2.08
C PRO A 277 12.18 -11.60 1.33
N VAL A 278 11.67 -12.79 1.62
CA VAL A 278 11.98 -14.03 0.89
C VAL A 278 10.93 -14.22 -0.20
N LEU A 279 11.35 -14.08 -1.46
CA LEU A 279 10.49 -14.28 -2.63
C LEU A 279 10.13 -15.77 -2.79
N MET A 280 8.87 -16.05 -3.13
CA MET A 280 8.33 -17.41 -3.26
C MET A 280 8.02 -17.74 -4.72
N PRO A 281 9.00 -18.24 -5.51
CA PRO A 281 8.76 -18.68 -6.88
C PRO A 281 7.86 -19.92 -6.95
N VAL A 282 6.93 -19.93 -7.90
CA VAL A 282 6.04 -21.05 -8.21
C VAL A 282 6.05 -21.25 -9.73
N SER A 283 6.01 -22.51 -10.18
CA SER A 283 5.90 -22.82 -11.62
C SER A 283 4.47 -22.60 -12.09
N TYR A 284 4.18 -21.41 -12.59
CA TYR A 284 2.88 -21.08 -13.19
C TYR A 284 2.76 -21.70 -14.59
N PRO A 285 1.57 -22.13 -15.04
CA PRO A 285 1.36 -22.54 -16.42
C PRO A 285 1.69 -21.39 -17.37
N ILE A 286 2.42 -21.68 -18.45
CA ILE A 286 2.71 -20.74 -19.52
C ILE A 286 1.83 -21.15 -20.71
N SER A 287 1.01 -20.22 -21.19
CA SER A 287 0.43 -20.38 -22.52
C SER A 287 1.53 -19.98 -23.51
N VAL A 288 2.19 -20.98 -24.10
CA VAL A 288 3.07 -20.72 -25.23
C VAL A 288 2.15 -20.43 -26.41
N VAL A 289 1.93 -19.15 -26.71
CA VAL A 289 1.38 -18.78 -28.01
C VAL A 289 2.45 -19.16 -29.03
N GLN A 290 2.09 -19.96 -30.03
CA GLN A 290 2.99 -20.63 -30.99
C GLN A 290 3.90 -19.70 -31.83
N ASN A 291 3.97 -18.40 -31.54
CA ASN A 291 4.65 -17.40 -32.37
C ASN A 291 5.72 -16.57 -31.63
N ASP A 292 6.08 -16.90 -30.39
CA ASP A 292 7.20 -16.23 -29.71
C ASP A 292 8.51 -17.00 -29.97
N ASP A 293 9.04 -16.87 -31.18
CA ASP A 293 10.47 -17.07 -31.43
C ASP A 293 11.20 -15.90 -30.74
N PHE A 294 11.77 -16.18 -29.56
CA PHE A 294 12.65 -15.25 -28.84
C PHE A 294 14.08 -15.25 -29.39
#